data_AF-A0A5P9J7Q4-F1
#
_entry.id   AF-A0A5P9J7Q4-F1
#
_cell.length_a   1.000
_cell.length_b   1.000
_cell.length_c   1.000
_cell.angle_alpha   90.00
_cell.angle_beta   90.00
_cell.angle_gamma   90.00
#
_symmetry.space_group_name_H-M   'P 1'
#
loop_
_entity.id
_entity.type
_entity.pdbx_description
1 polymer ?
#
loop_
_entity_poly.entity_id
_entity_poly.type
_entity_poly.pdbx_seq_one_letter_code
_entity_poly.pdbx_strand_id
1 'polypeptide(L)'
;MHRRTLLTTALALPFASAATIVRAAEPEIFTVGGLAIRGIDPAAYHAGAGPVSGSTAHSLTWRGAEWLFADADARQRFEASPDALAPAFGGYCAYAAARGYLAPTVPEAWTVHDGTLYLNASLRVRDRWLRNIDAEIANGRANWPAILG
;
A
#
# COMPACT_ATOMS: atom_id res chain seq x y z
N MET A 1 -37.18 -37.57 -61.91
CA MET A 1 -36.33 -36.56 -61.24
C MET A 1 -36.54 -36.68 -59.73
N HIS A 2 -35.60 -37.30 -59.00
CA HIS A 2 -35.70 -37.45 -57.54
C HIS A 2 -34.84 -36.40 -56.85
N ARG A 3 -35.45 -35.49 -56.09
CA ARG A 3 -34.74 -34.56 -55.21
C ARG A 3 -34.38 -35.29 -53.92
N ARG A 4 -33.08 -35.38 -53.63
CA ARG A 4 -32.49 -35.98 -52.42
C ARG A 4 -32.43 -34.93 -51.32
N THR A 5 -33.12 -35.18 -50.22
CA THR A 5 -33.05 -34.39 -48.99
C THR A 5 -31.89 -34.89 -48.14
N LEU A 6 -30.96 -34.01 -47.77
CA LEU A 6 -29.84 -34.32 -46.86
C LEU A 6 -30.15 -33.77 -45.46
N LEU A 7 -30.24 -34.66 -44.47
CA LEU A 7 -30.25 -34.32 -43.05
C LEU A 7 -28.84 -33.89 -42.62
N THR A 8 -28.75 -32.77 -41.92
CA THR A 8 -27.52 -32.31 -41.25
C THR A 8 -27.61 -32.58 -39.76
N THR A 9 -26.72 -33.44 -39.25
CA THR A 9 -26.51 -33.74 -37.83
C THR A 9 -25.59 -32.70 -37.22
N ALA A 10 -26.07 -31.96 -36.20
CA ALA A 10 -25.27 -30.98 -35.46
C ALA A 10 -24.57 -31.66 -34.27
N LEU A 11 -23.24 -31.56 -34.21
CA LEU A 11 -22.40 -32.07 -33.13
C LEU A 11 -22.15 -30.94 -32.11
N ALA A 12 -22.66 -31.07 -30.88
CA ALA A 12 -22.42 -30.10 -29.81
C ALA A 12 -21.10 -30.40 -29.09
N LEU A 13 -20.15 -29.47 -29.10
CA LEU A 13 -18.88 -29.53 -28.36
C LEU A 13 -19.05 -28.95 -26.94
N PRO A 14 -18.56 -29.63 -25.88
CA PRO A 14 -18.60 -29.10 -24.53
C PRO A 14 -17.59 -27.96 -24.35
N PHE A 15 -18.08 -26.80 -23.93
CA PHE A 15 -17.27 -25.63 -23.62
C PHE A 15 -16.65 -25.81 -22.22
N ALA A 16 -15.37 -26.17 -22.15
CA ALA A 16 -14.64 -26.22 -20.89
C ALA A 16 -14.15 -24.81 -20.53
N SER A 17 -14.84 -24.14 -19.62
CA SER A 17 -14.41 -22.85 -19.08
C SER A 17 -13.20 -23.03 -18.15
N ALA A 18 -12.03 -22.58 -18.59
CA ALA A 18 -10.88 -22.41 -17.70
C ALA A 18 -11.19 -21.27 -16.71
N ALA A 19 -11.27 -21.57 -15.42
CA ALA A 19 -11.39 -20.56 -14.39
C ALA A 19 -10.07 -19.79 -14.28
N THR A 20 -10.06 -18.52 -14.67
CA THR A 20 -8.94 -17.61 -14.41
C THR A 20 -8.88 -17.29 -12.93
N ILE A 21 -7.77 -17.66 -12.26
CA ILE A 21 -7.48 -17.21 -10.90
C ILE A 21 -7.18 -15.72 -10.98
N VAL A 22 -8.13 -14.88 -10.56
CA VAL A 22 -7.90 -13.45 -10.36
C VAL A 22 -7.15 -13.31 -9.04
N ARG A 23 -5.87 -12.94 -9.09
CA ARG A 23 -5.13 -12.54 -7.89
C ARG A 23 -5.54 -11.11 -7.57
N ALA A 24 -6.03 -10.88 -6.35
CA ALA A 24 -6.34 -9.53 -5.90
C ALA A 24 -5.04 -8.73 -5.77
N ALA A 25 -5.05 -7.50 -6.29
CA ALA A 25 -3.97 -6.55 -6.12
C ALA A 25 -3.74 -6.27 -4.62
N GLU A 26 -2.49 -6.05 -4.24
CA GLU A 26 -2.15 -5.63 -2.88
C GLU A 26 -2.72 -4.22 -2.62
N PRO A 27 -3.26 -3.93 -1.42
CA PRO A 27 -3.77 -2.60 -1.10
C PRO A 27 -2.70 -1.52 -1.22
N GLU A 28 -3.11 -0.32 -1.62
CA GLU A 28 -2.19 0.81 -1.70
C GLU A 28 -1.63 1.19 -0.33
N ILE A 29 -2.43 1.09 0.74
CA ILE A 29 -2.03 1.42 2.10
C ILE A 29 -1.75 0.14 2.90
N PHE A 30 -0.57 0.06 3.49
CA PHE A 30 -0.22 -1.00 4.44
C PHE A 30 -1.10 -0.88 5.69
N THR A 31 -1.88 -1.91 5.97
CA THR A 31 -2.74 -1.99 7.16
C THR A 31 -2.42 -3.19 8.03
N VAL A 32 -2.71 -3.06 9.33
CA VAL A 32 -2.76 -4.18 10.28
C VAL A 32 -4.09 -4.12 10.99
N GLY A 33 -4.90 -5.17 10.85
CA GLY A 33 -6.27 -5.17 11.38
C GLY A 33 -7.17 -4.07 10.77
N GLY A 34 -6.91 -3.67 9.52
CA GLY A 34 -7.64 -2.59 8.83
C GLY A 34 -7.15 -1.17 9.13
N LEU A 35 -6.24 -1.00 10.11
CA LEU A 35 -5.68 0.30 10.48
C LEU A 35 -4.43 0.62 9.67
N ALA A 36 -4.42 1.78 9.01
CA ALA A 36 -3.28 2.32 8.29
C ALA A 36 -2.08 2.42 9.24
N ILE A 37 -0.91 1.97 8.77
CA ILE A 37 0.37 2.06 9.50
C ILE A 37 0.30 1.64 10.98
N ARG A 38 -0.53 0.63 11.28
CA ARG A 38 -0.77 0.09 12.64
C ARG A 38 -1.50 1.06 13.59
N GLY A 39 -2.27 2.01 13.06
CA GLY A 39 -3.03 2.97 13.86
C GLY A 39 -2.17 4.07 14.48
N ILE A 40 -0.99 4.32 13.91
CA ILE A 40 -0.10 5.40 14.35
C ILE A 40 -0.47 6.68 13.60
N ASP A 41 -0.45 7.80 14.32
CA ASP A 41 -0.70 9.12 13.76
C ASP A 41 0.44 9.52 12.79
N PRO A 42 0.18 9.66 11.47
CA PRO A 42 1.21 10.07 10.52
C PRO A 42 1.71 11.50 10.80
N ALA A 43 0.86 12.38 11.35
CA ALA A 43 1.21 13.76 11.63
C ALA A 43 2.21 13.89 12.79
N ALA A 44 2.23 12.93 13.72
CA ALA A 44 3.17 12.89 14.83
C ALA A 44 4.62 12.67 14.37
N TYR A 45 4.84 11.88 13.32
CA TYR A 45 6.18 11.71 12.74
C TYR A 45 6.74 13.01 12.17
N HIS A 46 5.93 13.77 11.45
CA HIS A 46 6.32 15.07 10.88
C HIS A 46 6.59 16.12 11.95
N ALA A 47 5.95 16.00 13.12
CA ALA A 47 6.26 16.82 14.29
C ALA A 47 7.51 16.36 15.06
N GLY A 48 8.17 15.27 14.65
CA GLY A 48 9.33 14.71 15.33
C GLY A 48 9.04 13.99 16.65
N ALA A 49 7.76 13.80 16.99
CA ALA A 49 7.34 13.10 18.20
C ALA A 49 7.57 11.58 18.14
N GLY A 50 7.81 11.04 16.94
CA GLY A 50 7.91 9.61 16.70
C GLY A 50 6.52 8.94 16.66
N PRO A 51 6.45 7.63 16.93
CA PRO A 51 5.20 6.90 16.83
C PRO A 51 4.27 7.26 17.99
N VAL A 52 3.18 7.95 17.68
CA VAL A 52 2.09 8.24 18.63
C VAL A 52 0.85 7.45 18.19
N SER A 53 0.32 6.61 19.08
CA SER A 53 -0.92 5.88 18.81
C SER A 53 -2.08 6.85 18.60
N GLY A 54 -2.81 6.66 17.51
CA GLY A 54 -4.06 7.37 17.29
C GLY A 54 -5.22 6.77 18.09
N SER A 55 -6.35 7.46 18.06
CA SER A 55 -7.59 7.05 18.71
C SER A 55 -8.69 6.81 17.69
N THR A 56 -9.56 5.83 17.94
CA THR A 56 -10.78 5.62 17.12
C THR A 56 -11.77 6.78 17.22
N ALA A 57 -11.64 7.64 18.24
CA ALA A 57 -12.41 8.89 18.33
C ALA A 57 -11.97 9.93 17.28
N HIS A 58 -10.75 9.78 16.74
CA HIS A 58 -10.17 10.66 15.74
C HIS A 58 -9.71 9.81 14.56
N SER A 59 -10.68 9.31 13.79
CA SER A 59 -10.40 8.47 12.62
C SER A 59 -10.85 9.10 11.30
N LEU A 60 -10.23 8.66 10.21
CA LEU A 60 -10.58 9.05 8.85
C LEU A 60 -10.31 7.89 7.91
N THR A 61 -11.30 7.51 7.10
CA THR A 61 -11.08 6.56 6.02
C THR A 61 -10.48 7.29 4.81
N TRP A 62 -9.29 6.87 4.36
CA TRP A 62 -8.63 7.42 3.17
C TRP A 62 -7.85 6.33 2.42
N ARG A 63 -7.99 6.30 1.08
CA ARG A 63 -7.43 5.26 0.18
C ARG A 63 -7.70 3.82 0.64
N GLY A 64 -8.92 3.58 1.12
CA GLY A 64 -9.37 2.23 1.51
C GLY A 64 -8.82 1.73 2.85
N ALA A 65 -8.17 2.57 3.64
CA ALA A 65 -7.68 2.24 4.98
C ALA A 65 -8.24 3.21 6.04
N GLU A 66 -8.36 2.73 7.28
CA GLU A 66 -8.74 3.55 8.42
C GLU A 66 -7.50 4.17 9.06
N TRP A 67 -7.41 5.49 9.05
CA TRP A 67 -6.32 6.26 9.68
C TRP A 67 -6.76 6.72 11.05
N LEU A 68 -5.86 6.61 12.03
CA LEU A 68 -6.10 7.09 13.39
C LEU A 68 -5.15 8.26 13.70
N PHE A 69 -5.63 9.22 14.48
CA PHE A 69 -4.89 10.42 14.85
C PHE A 69 -4.88 10.60 16.37
N ALA A 70 -3.83 11.24 16.90
CA ALA A 70 -3.68 11.45 18.33
C ALA A 70 -4.77 12.41 18.87
N ASP A 71 -5.19 13.37 18.04
CA ASP A 71 -6.21 14.36 18.35
C ASP A 71 -6.97 14.83 17.08
N ALA A 72 -7.96 15.70 17.28
CA ALA A 72 -8.77 16.24 16.20
C ALA A 72 -8.00 17.18 15.25
N ASP A 73 -6.96 17.85 15.74
CA ASP A 73 -6.13 18.76 14.93
C ASP A 73 -5.25 17.99 13.95
N ALA A 74 -4.62 16.90 14.42
CA ALA A 74 -3.87 15.98 13.56
C ALA A 74 -4.74 15.36 12.48
N ARG A 75 -5.97 14.93 12.83
CA ARG A 75 -6.97 14.45 11.86
C ARG A 75 -7.28 15.51 10.82
N GLN A 76 -7.54 16.76 11.25
CA GLN A 76 -7.88 17.85 10.34
C GLN A 76 -6.72 18.21 9.41
N ARG A 77 -5.48 18.23 9.92
CA ARG A 77 -4.28 18.45 9.09
C ARG A 77 -4.10 17.36 8.04
N PHE A 78 -4.35 16.10 8.40
CA PHE A 78 -4.32 14.99 7.46
C PHE A 78 -5.45 15.09 6.42
N GLU A 79 -6.68 15.37 6.83
CA GLU A 79 -7.81 15.55 5.92
C GLU A 79 -7.55 16.68 4.90
N ALA A 80 -6.92 17.77 5.33
CA ALA A 80 -6.58 18.90 4.47
C ALA A 80 -5.47 18.60 3.46
N SER A 81 -4.52 17.71 3.78
CA SER A 81 -3.37 17.40 2.91
C SER A 81 -2.83 15.99 3.16
N PRO A 82 -3.60 14.95 2.79
CA PRO A 82 -3.26 13.57 3.17
C PRO A 82 -1.99 13.10 2.48
N ASP A 83 -1.76 13.48 1.22
CA ASP A 83 -0.54 13.15 0.46
C ASP A 83 0.74 13.77 1.05
N ALA A 84 0.63 14.86 1.83
CA ALA A 84 1.78 15.47 2.49
C ALA A 84 2.17 14.77 3.79
N LEU A 85 1.20 14.12 4.45
CA LEU A 85 1.41 13.49 5.76
C LEU A 85 1.55 11.97 5.66
N ALA A 86 0.88 11.33 4.69
CA ALA A 86 0.98 9.91 4.45
C ALA A 86 2.43 9.51 4.11
N PRO A 87 2.89 8.33 4.57
CA PRO A 87 4.18 7.79 4.18
C PRO A 87 4.24 7.47 2.69
N ALA A 88 5.44 7.60 2.12
CA ALA A 88 5.77 7.04 0.83
C ALA A 88 5.49 5.54 0.80
N PHE A 89 5.21 5.05 -0.41
CA PHE A 89 4.95 3.62 -0.66
C PHE A 89 3.83 3.07 0.22
N GLY A 90 2.83 3.89 0.54
CA GLY A 90 1.65 3.46 1.31
C GLY A 90 1.92 2.99 2.73
N GLY A 91 3.11 3.24 3.27
CA GLY A 91 3.53 2.74 4.58
C GLY A 91 4.17 1.35 4.56
N TYR A 92 4.37 0.77 3.37
CA TYR A 92 5.24 -0.39 3.18
C TYR A 92 6.72 -0.01 3.33
N CYS A 93 7.58 -1.01 3.56
CA CYS A 93 8.99 -0.80 3.81
C CYS A 93 9.69 -0.14 2.61
N ALA A 94 10.22 1.07 2.78
CA ALA A 94 10.90 1.80 1.72
C ALA A 94 12.11 1.05 1.11
N TYR A 95 12.84 0.32 1.95
CA TYR A 95 13.94 -0.56 1.51
C TYR A 95 13.47 -1.75 0.68
N ALA A 96 12.30 -2.31 0.99
CA ALA A 96 11.71 -3.39 0.20
C ALA A 96 11.18 -2.85 -1.13
N ALA A 97 10.49 -1.70 -1.10
CA ALA A 97 10.01 -1.02 -2.29
C ALA A 97 11.16 -0.71 -3.28
N ALA A 98 12.31 -0.27 -2.77
CA ALA A 98 13.53 -0.07 -3.57
C ALA A 98 14.05 -1.34 -4.27
N ARG A 99 13.62 -2.53 -3.83
CA ARG A 99 13.99 -3.84 -4.40
C ARG A 99 12.87 -4.52 -5.16
N GLY A 100 11.75 -3.82 -5.38
CA GLY A 100 10.66 -4.33 -6.18
C GLY A 100 9.71 -5.29 -5.45
N TYR A 101 9.68 -5.27 -4.11
CA TYR A 101 8.75 -6.09 -3.34
C TYR A 101 8.18 -5.36 -2.13
N LEU A 102 7.04 -5.83 -1.62
CA LEU A 102 6.39 -5.28 -0.43
C LEU A 102 6.89 -5.98 0.83
N ALA A 103 7.06 -5.24 1.92
CA ALA A 103 7.29 -5.80 3.23
C ALA A 103 6.60 -4.94 4.31
N PRO A 104 6.10 -5.56 5.39
CA PRO A 104 5.49 -4.83 6.50
C PRO A 104 6.51 -3.92 7.19
N THR A 105 6.01 -2.95 7.94
CA THR A 105 6.82 -1.97 8.67
C THR A 105 6.57 -2.03 10.17
N VAL A 106 7.46 -1.42 10.95
CA VAL A 106 7.28 -1.19 12.40
C VAL A 106 7.30 0.32 12.68
N PRO A 107 6.52 0.82 13.65
CA PRO A 107 6.39 2.26 13.89
C PRO A 107 7.70 2.97 14.22
N GLU A 108 8.62 2.28 14.90
CA GLU A 108 9.86 2.87 15.39
C GLU A 108 10.90 3.08 14.27
N ALA A 109 10.73 2.41 13.14
CA ALA A 109 11.67 2.46 12.02
C ALA A 109 11.23 3.47 10.96
N TRP A 110 11.24 4.76 11.33
CA TRP A 110 10.74 5.86 10.52
C TRP A 110 11.83 6.90 10.20
N THR A 111 11.69 7.58 9.08
CA THR A 111 12.54 8.73 8.70
C THR A 111 11.67 9.73 7.95
N VAL A 112 11.75 11.01 8.30
CA VAL A 112 11.26 12.09 7.45
C VAL A 112 12.46 12.64 6.67
N HIS A 113 12.41 12.55 5.34
CA HIS A 113 13.45 13.02 4.43
C HIS A 113 12.81 13.88 3.35
N ASP A 114 13.30 15.10 3.16
CA ASP A 114 12.71 16.11 2.26
C ASP A 114 11.19 16.26 2.40
N GLY A 115 10.71 16.31 3.66
CA GLY A 115 9.30 16.44 3.99
C GLY A 115 8.44 15.21 3.72
N THR A 116 9.03 14.08 3.30
CA THR A 116 8.31 12.83 3.05
C THR A 116 8.59 11.82 4.16
N LEU A 117 7.56 11.17 4.68
CA LEU A 117 7.68 10.11 5.67
C LEU A 117 8.01 8.77 5.00
N TYR A 118 9.00 8.06 5.50
CA TYR A 118 9.40 6.72 5.08
C TYR A 118 9.40 5.77 6.26
N LEU A 119 8.86 4.57 6.06
CA LEU A 119 8.81 3.51 7.08
C LEU A 119 9.63 2.29 6.64
N ASN A 120 10.16 1.53 7.61
CA ASN A 120 10.98 0.36 7.36
C ASN A 120 10.56 -0.84 8.23
N ALA A 121 10.98 -2.04 7.81
CA ALA A 121 10.62 -3.30 8.47
C ALA A 121 11.28 -3.50 9.86
N SER A 122 12.37 -2.79 10.14
CA SER A 122 13.07 -2.79 11.43
C SER A 122 14.09 -1.66 11.48
N LEU A 123 14.57 -1.32 12.68
CA LEU A 123 15.67 -0.36 12.85
C LEU A 123 16.92 -0.77 12.05
N ARG A 124 17.28 -2.06 12.05
CA ARG A 124 18.42 -2.57 11.26
C ARG A 124 18.22 -2.38 9.74
N VAL A 125 16.99 -2.54 9.24
CA VAL A 125 16.68 -2.30 7.83
C VAL A 125 16.70 -0.82 7.51
N ARG A 126 16.19 0.02 8.42
CA ARG A 126 16.30 1.48 8.34
C ARG A 126 17.75 1.93 8.27
N ASP A 127 18.62 1.45 9.14
CA ASP A 127 20.05 1.79 9.13
C ASP A 127 20.73 1.38 7.81
N ARG A 128 20.23 0.33 7.15
CA ARG A 128 20.69 -0.06 5.83
C ARG A 128 20.19 0.86 4.74
N TRP A 129 18.91 1.21 4.78
CA TRP A 129 18.28 2.14 3.85
C TRP A 129 18.92 3.53 3.91
N LEU A 130 19.21 4.02 5.12
CA LEU A 130 19.85 5.32 5.35
C LEU A 130 21.24 5.46 4.73
N ARG A 131 21.95 4.36 4.42
CA ARG A 131 23.30 4.43 3.83
C ARG A 131 23.31 5.06 2.44
N ASN A 132 22.24 4.91 1.68
CA ASN A 132 22.12 5.41 0.31
C ASN A 132 20.69 5.95 0.06
N ILE A 133 20.21 6.80 0.97
CA ILE A 133 18.79 7.20 1.04
C ILE A 133 18.22 7.67 -0.30
N ASP A 134 18.91 8.56 -1.02
CA ASP A 134 18.40 9.12 -2.29
C ASP A 134 18.29 8.06 -3.39
N ALA A 135 19.28 7.16 -3.48
CA ALA A 135 19.25 6.06 -4.44
C ALA A 135 18.16 5.04 -4.10
N GLU A 136 17.97 4.73 -2.81
CA GLU A 136 16.90 3.84 -2.35
C GLU A 136 15.51 4.45 -2.61
N ILE A 137 15.34 5.76 -2.41
CA ILE A 137 14.11 6.48 -2.76
C ILE A 137 13.84 6.42 -4.26
N ALA A 138 14.84 6.73 -5.09
CA ALA A 138 14.71 6.69 -6.54
C ALA A 138 14.31 5.30 -7.05
N ASN A 139 14.97 4.25 -6.54
CA ASN A 139 14.63 2.87 -6.87
C ASN A 139 13.22 2.50 -6.41
N GLY A 140 12.81 2.93 -5.21
CA GLY A 140 11.46 2.68 -4.70
C GLY A 140 10.40 3.33 -5.57
N ARG A 141 10.63 4.58 -6.00
CA ARG A 141 9.74 5.31 -6.91
C ARG A 141 9.67 4.66 -8.30
N ALA A 142 10.76 4.09 -8.79
CA ALA A 142 10.75 3.38 -10.07
C ALA A 142 9.91 2.10 -10.03
N ASN A 143 9.83 1.44 -8.87
CA ASN A 143 9.04 0.22 -8.68
C ASN A 143 7.57 0.51 -8.32
N TRP A 144 7.29 1.65 -7.68
CA TRP A 144 5.94 2.01 -7.24
C TRP A 144 5.18 2.80 -8.31
N PRO A 145 3.87 2.56 -8.54
CA PRO A 145 2.99 1.61 -7.84
C PRO A 145 2.95 0.21 -8.47
N ALA A 146 3.76 -0.10 -9.49
CA ALA A 146 3.70 -1.37 -10.22
C ALA A 146 3.95 -2.63 -9.36
N ILE A 147 4.54 -2.48 -8.17
CA ILE A 147 4.72 -3.58 -7.20
C ILE A 147 3.44 -3.93 -6.42
N LEU A 148 2.39 -3.11 -6.50
CA LEU A 148 1.05 -3.45 -6.08
C LEU A 148 0.49 -4.37 -7.17
N GLY A 149 0.47 -5.68 -6.88
CA GLY A 149 0.34 -6.75 -7.88
C GLY A 149 -0.87 -6.71 -8.81
#